data_AF-A0A344J6A2-F1
#
_entry.id   AF-A0A344J6A2-F1
#
_cell.length_a   1.000
_cell.length_b   1.000
_cell.length_c   1.000
_cell.angle_alpha   90.00
_cell.angle_beta   90.00
_cell.angle_gamma   90.00
#
_symmetry.space_group_name_H-M   'P 1'
#
loop_
_entity.id
_entity.type
_entity.pdbx_description
1 polymer ?
#
loop_
_entity_poly.entity_id
_entity_poly.type
_entity_poly.pdbx_seq_one_letter_code
_entity_poly.pdbx_strand_id
1 'polypeptide(L)'
;MAKTSKHKIARRQSSIHGNGVFAVEPIAKGERIVRYKGKLRSHAEVDEAYGAIEENGHTFLFTLNDTYVIDGNEDGNIARWINHSCAPNCEAVLEEDDKGRPHKDKVYVEATRDIAAGEELSYNYCIVLEEAYTPALKALWGCRCGAPDCTGTMLQPKPEKKPKPEKKKAGKKAKKTKA
;
A
#
# COMPACT_ATOMS: atom_id res chain seq x y z
N MET A 1 36.96 -16.92 1.70
CA MET A 1 35.87 -16.52 0.77
C MET A 1 34.64 -16.23 1.62
N ALA A 2 34.30 -14.94 1.80
CA ALA A 2 33.15 -14.55 2.61
C ALA A 2 31.86 -14.96 1.89
N LYS A 3 30.96 -15.64 2.61
CA LYS A 3 29.63 -15.97 2.11
C LYS A 3 28.87 -14.65 1.95
N THR A 4 28.61 -14.23 0.71
CA THR A 4 27.74 -13.09 0.40
C THR A 4 26.36 -13.37 1.00
N SER A 5 25.85 -12.45 1.82
CA SER A 5 24.48 -12.52 2.32
C SER A 5 23.54 -12.59 1.11
N LYS A 6 22.64 -13.58 1.04
CA LYS A 6 21.66 -13.71 -0.05
C LYS A 6 20.66 -12.54 -0.14
N HIS A 7 20.69 -11.62 0.83
CA HIS A 7 19.77 -10.49 0.89
C HIS A 7 20.53 -9.20 1.13
N LYS A 8 20.37 -8.23 0.21
CA LYS A 8 20.92 -6.87 0.27
C LYS A 8 20.19 -5.96 1.26
N ILE A 9 19.28 -6.51 2.07
CA ILE A 9 18.46 -5.76 3.02
C ILE A 9 18.46 -6.39 4.41
N ALA A 10 18.35 -5.56 5.44
CA ALA A 10 18.22 -6.00 6.83
C ALA A 10 17.26 -5.11 7.62
N ARG A 11 16.58 -5.70 8.60
CA ARG A 11 15.69 -4.97 9.52
C ARG A 11 16.53 -4.27 10.58
N ARG A 12 16.29 -2.98 10.81
CA ARG A 12 16.88 -2.20 11.91
C ARG A 12 15.83 -1.28 12.54
N GLN A 13 16.17 -0.60 13.62
CA GLN A 13 15.33 0.48 14.14
C GLN A 13 15.36 1.66 13.16
N SER A 14 14.20 2.27 12.94
CA SER A 14 14.01 3.39 12.02
C SER A 14 13.81 4.69 12.80
N SER A 15 14.31 5.79 12.25
CA SER A 15 13.99 7.14 12.72
C SER A 15 12.60 7.61 12.26
N ILE A 16 12.02 6.97 11.24
CA ILE A 16 10.68 7.27 10.73
C ILE A 16 9.63 6.68 11.69
N HIS A 17 9.67 5.35 11.85
CA HIS A 17 8.72 4.63 12.68
C HIS A 17 9.21 3.23 13.05
N GLY A 18 9.30 2.92 14.35
CA GLY A 18 9.57 1.57 14.87
C GLY A 18 10.73 0.84 14.17
N ASN A 19 10.40 -0.19 13.39
CA ASN A 19 11.39 -0.89 12.54
C ASN A 19 11.37 -0.33 11.12
N GLY A 20 12.54 -0.33 10.49
CA GLY A 20 12.74 -0.05 9.07
C GLY A 20 13.50 -1.19 8.39
N VAL A 21 13.58 -1.11 7.06
CA VAL A 21 14.41 -1.99 6.24
C VAL A 21 15.50 -1.17 5.59
N PHE A 22 16.74 -1.60 5.74
CA PHE A 22 17.91 -0.86 5.29
C PHE A 22 18.71 -1.66 4.28
N ALA A 23 19.24 -0.99 3.27
CA ALA A 23 20.22 -1.57 2.37
C ALA A 23 21.49 -1.94 3.18
N VAL A 24 21.99 -3.17 3.03
CA VAL A 24 23.31 -3.57 3.57
C VAL A 24 24.39 -3.59 2.50
N GLU A 25 23.99 -3.51 1.23
CA GLU A 25 24.82 -3.41 0.04
C GLU A 25 24.15 -2.42 -0.93
N PRO A 26 24.89 -1.84 -1.90
CA PRO A 26 24.28 -1.01 -2.93
C PRO A 26 23.21 -1.76 -3.75
N ILE A 27 22.08 -1.10 -3.98
CA ILE A 27 20.95 -1.58 -4.78
C ILE A 27 20.80 -0.66 -5.99
N ALA A 28 20.80 -1.23 -7.19
CA ALA A 28 20.70 -0.46 -8.42
C ALA A 28 19.25 -0.03 -8.69
N LYS A 29 19.07 1.10 -9.39
CA LYS A 29 17.76 1.48 -9.94
C LYS A 29 17.15 0.33 -10.76
N GLY A 30 15.87 0.07 -10.56
CA GLY A 30 15.12 -1.01 -11.21
C GLY A 30 15.39 -2.40 -10.63
N GLU A 31 16.26 -2.53 -9.61
CA GLU A 31 16.51 -3.81 -8.97
C GLU A 31 15.29 -4.22 -8.13
N ARG A 32 14.82 -5.44 -8.37
CA ARG A 32 13.76 -6.09 -7.60
C ARG A 32 14.30 -6.60 -6.27
N ILE A 33 13.90 -5.94 -5.19
CA ILE A 33 14.51 -6.12 -3.88
C ILE A 33 13.87 -7.28 -3.12
N VAL A 34 12.54 -7.25 -2.98
CA VAL A 34 11.81 -8.22 -2.15
C VAL A 34 10.35 -8.32 -2.56
N ARG A 35 9.79 -9.54 -2.54
CA ARG A 35 8.34 -9.74 -2.66
C ARG A 35 7.66 -9.41 -1.33
N TYR A 36 6.57 -8.66 -1.35
CA TYR A 36 5.71 -8.50 -0.17
C TYR A 36 4.93 -9.81 0.06
N LYS A 37 5.16 -10.46 1.20
CA LYS A 37 4.51 -11.73 1.56
C LYS A 37 3.62 -11.55 2.78
N GLY A 38 2.61 -12.41 2.86
CA GLY A 38 1.63 -12.49 3.93
C GLY A 38 0.55 -13.49 3.54
N LYS A 39 -0.40 -13.71 4.44
CA LYS A 39 -1.58 -14.52 4.17
C LYS A 39 -2.46 -13.81 3.15
N LEU A 40 -2.85 -14.53 2.10
CA LEU A 40 -3.80 -14.02 1.12
C LEU A 40 -5.21 -14.13 1.71
N ARG A 41 -5.93 -13.00 1.77
CA ARG A 41 -7.31 -12.93 2.23
C ARG A 41 -8.14 -12.13 1.25
N SER A 42 -9.45 -12.32 1.25
CA SER A 42 -10.40 -11.44 0.55
C SER A 42 -10.60 -10.14 1.32
N HIS A 43 -11.11 -9.10 0.64
CA HIS A 43 -11.49 -7.84 1.30
C HIS A 43 -12.51 -8.06 2.43
N ALA A 44 -13.51 -8.93 2.22
CA ALA A 44 -14.53 -9.23 3.24
C ALA A 44 -13.94 -9.88 4.51
N GLU A 45 -13.00 -10.82 4.37
CA GLU A 45 -12.30 -11.42 5.52
C GLU A 45 -11.45 -10.39 6.27
N VAL A 46 -10.92 -9.39 5.55
CA VAL A 46 -10.16 -8.28 6.15
C VAL A 46 -11.06 -7.34 6.93
N ASP A 47 -12.20 -6.97 6.36
CA ASP A 47 -13.19 -6.12 7.02
C ASP A 47 -13.78 -6.80 8.25
N GLU A 48 -14.07 -8.11 8.19
CA GLU A 48 -14.54 -8.87 9.35
C GLU A 48 -13.49 -8.91 10.47
N ALA A 49 -12.21 -9.13 10.12
CA ALA A 49 -11.14 -9.27 11.09
C ALA A 49 -10.70 -7.93 11.73
N TYR A 50 -10.69 -6.84 10.95
CA TYR A 50 -10.10 -5.57 11.38
C TYR A 50 -11.07 -4.39 11.37
N GLY A 51 -12.23 -4.47 10.71
CA GLY A 51 -13.14 -3.33 10.54
C GLY A 51 -13.81 -2.84 11.82
N ALA A 52 -13.88 -3.67 12.86
CA ALA A 52 -14.38 -3.27 14.19
C ALA A 52 -13.26 -2.86 15.15
N ILE A 53 -11.99 -3.00 14.76
CA ILE A 53 -10.85 -2.63 15.59
C ILE A 53 -10.61 -1.13 15.46
N GLU A 54 -10.37 -0.47 16.59
CA GLU A 54 -10.09 0.96 16.62
C GLU A 54 -8.83 1.27 15.79
N GLU A 55 -8.97 2.20 14.85
CA GLU A 55 -7.87 2.63 13.99
C GLU A 55 -6.74 3.21 14.83
N ASN A 56 -5.52 2.74 14.57
CA ASN A 56 -4.32 3.16 15.29
C ASN A 56 -3.27 3.81 14.37
N GLY A 57 -3.59 3.98 13.07
CA GLY A 57 -2.71 4.58 12.08
C GLY A 57 -1.65 3.62 11.55
N HIS A 58 -1.82 2.31 11.77
CA HIS A 58 -0.86 1.28 11.36
C HIS A 58 -1.57 0.10 10.70
N THR A 59 -1.08 -0.29 9.52
CA THR A 59 -1.57 -1.45 8.80
C THR A 59 -0.44 -2.19 8.11
N PHE A 60 -0.60 -3.50 7.97
CA PHE A 60 0.27 -4.36 7.15
C PHE A 60 -0.50 -5.00 5.99
N LEU A 61 -1.68 -4.46 5.69
CA LEU A 61 -2.54 -4.88 4.61
C LEU A 61 -2.06 -4.26 3.30
N PHE A 62 -1.88 -5.10 2.28
CA PHE A 62 -1.50 -4.67 0.96
C PHE A 62 -2.56 -5.13 -0.04
N THR A 63 -3.30 -4.20 -0.66
CA THR A 63 -4.27 -4.55 -1.71
C THR A 63 -3.53 -5.15 -2.90
N LEU A 64 -3.79 -6.42 -3.20
CA LEU A 64 -3.19 -7.11 -4.34
C LEU A 64 -3.96 -6.81 -5.62
N ASN A 65 -5.30 -6.93 -5.55
CA ASN A 65 -6.24 -6.65 -6.62
C ASN A 65 -7.65 -6.46 -6.05
N ASP A 66 -8.65 -6.35 -6.93
CA ASP A 66 -10.05 -6.12 -6.55
C ASP A 66 -10.66 -7.23 -5.67
N THR A 67 -10.03 -8.41 -5.63
CA THR A 67 -10.53 -9.56 -4.85
C THR A 67 -9.70 -9.83 -3.60
N TYR A 68 -8.38 -9.64 -3.68
CA TYR A 68 -7.45 -10.10 -2.67
C TYR A 68 -6.61 -9.00 -2.03
N VAL A 69 -6.30 -9.22 -0.76
CA VAL A 69 -5.40 -8.45 0.08
C VAL A 69 -4.33 -9.40 0.62
N ILE A 70 -3.09 -8.95 0.67
CA ILE A 70 -2.01 -9.63 1.36
C ILE A 70 -1.95 -9.08 2.79
N ASP A 71 -2.26 -9.91 3.78
CA ASP A 71 -2.13 -9.56 5.19
C ASP A 71 -0.72 -9.90 5.70
N GLY A 72 0.12 -8.88 5.86
CA GLY A 72 1.49 -9.04 6.38
C GLY A 72 1.58 -9.33 7.88
N ASN A 73 0.46 -9.34 8.63
CA ASN A 73 0.44 -9.76 10.03
C ASN A 73 0.58 -11.28 10.19
N GLU A 74 0.00 -12.04 9.26
CA GLU A 74 0.04 -13.50 9.22
C GLU A 74 0.99 -13.96 8.10
N ASP A 75 1.96 -14.82 8.38
CA ASP A 75 2.93 -15.34 7.39
C ASP A 75 3.71 -14.28 6.59
N GLY A 76 3.90 -13.11 7.20
CA GLY A 76 4.62 -11.99 6.63
C GLY A 76 6.14 -12.22 6.50
N ASN A 77 6.81 -11.34 5.75
CA ASN A 77 8.28 -11.30 5.67
C ASN A 77 8.83 -9.91 6.01
N ILE A 78 10.14 -9.72 5.84
CA ILE A 78 10.84 -8.46 6.15
C ILE A 78 10.23 -7.23 5.47
N ALA A 79 9.57 -7.38 4.32
CA ALA A 79 9.01 -6.27 3.54
C ALA A 79 7.92 -5.49 4.29
N ARG A 80 7.24 -6.11 5.27
CA ARG A 80 6.24 -5.45 6.12
C ARG A 80 6.80 -4.30 6.96
N TRP A 81 8.12 -4.25 7.14
CA TRP A 81 8.80 -3.21 7.93
C TRP A 81 9.31 -2.06 7.06
N ILE A 82 9.04 -2.05 5.75
CA ILE A 82 9.45 -0.93 4.89
C ILE A 82 8.50 0.24 5.15
N ASN A 83 9.07 1.39 5.55
CA ASN A 83 8.30 2.55 5.97
C ASN A 83 7.76 3.38 4.81
N HIS A 84 6.81 4.25 5.14
CA HIS A 84 6.33 5.26 4.22
C HIS A 84 7.34 6.41 4.06
N SER A 85 7.45 6.94 2.84
CA SER A 85 8.03 8.27 2.60
C SER A 85 7.24 9.04 1.53
N CYS A 86 7.16 10.36 1.70
CA CYS A 86 6.65 11.27 0.68
C CYS A 86 7.66 11.48 -0.48
N ALA A 87 8.94 11.20 -0.23
CA ALA A 87 10.00 11.18 -1.23
C ALA A 87 10.70 9.80 -1.20
N PRO A 88 10.03 8.74 -1.67
CA PRO A 88 10.52 7.37 -1.52
C PRO A 88 11.67 7.05 -2.48
N ASN A 89 12.41 5.99 -2.15
CA ASN A 89 13.46 5.41 -3.02
C ASN A 89 13.07 4.04 -3.60
N CYS A 90 11.87 3.54 -3.26
CA CYS A 90 11.28 2.33 -3.82
C CYS A 90 9.83 2.56 -4.24
N GLU A 91 9.33 1.63 -5.06
CA GLU A 91 7.92 1.53 -5.43
C GLU A 91 7.43 0.09 -5.32
N ALA A 92 6.11 -0.07 -5.22
CA ALA A 92 5.46 -1.38 -5.26
C ALA A 92 4.99 -1.69 -6.69
N VAL A 93 5.46 -2.81 -7.23
CA VAL A 93 5.17 -3.27 -8.60
C VAL A 93 4.32 -4.52 -8.53
N LEU A 94 3.16 -4.47 -9.18
CA LEU A 94 2.27 -5.61 -9.37
C LEU A 94 2.78 -6.48 -10.53
N GLU A 95 2.91 -7.78 -10.28
CA GLU A 95 3.15 -8.82 -11.27
C GLU A 95 1.93 -9.74 -11.31
N GLU A 96 1.17 -9.67 -12.39
CA GLU A 96 0.05 -10.57 -12.64
C GLU A 96 0.55 -12.00 -12.95
N ASP A 97 -0.19 -13.03 -12.53
CA ASP A 97 0.14 -14.41 -12.92
C ASP A 97 -0.08 -14.60 -14.43
N ASP A 98 0.92 -15.16 -15.13
CA ASP A 98 0.89 -15.38 -16.58
C ASP A 98 -0.32 -16.21 -17.09
N LYS A 99 -1.00 -16.93 -16.19
CA LYS A 99 -2.21 -17.72 -16.51
C LYS A 99 -3.51 -17.00 -16.13
N GLY A 100 -3.43 -15.71 -15.79
CA GLY A 100 -4.57 -14.88 -15.41
C GLY A 100 -5.27 -15.38 -14.15
N ARG A 101 -4.51 -15.84 -13.15
CA ARG A 101 -5.04 -16.32 -11.86
C ARG A 101 -4.82 -15.26 -10.77
N PRO A 102 -5.82 -14.43 -10.44
CA PRO A 102 -5.61 -13.25 -9.58
C PRO A 102 -5.10 -13.58 -8.17
N HIS A 103 -5.41 -14.77 -7.65
CA HIS A 103 -4.90 -15.24 -6.35
C HIS A 103 -3.40 -15.57 -6.35
N LYS A 104 -2.73 -15.53 -7.52
CA LYS A 104 -1.30 -15.78 -7.70
C LYS A 104 -0.50 -14.57 -8.11
N ASP A 105 -1.17 -13.42 -8.29
CA ASP A 105 -0.51 -12.14 -8.49
C ASP A 105 0.45 -11.87 -7.32
N LYS A 106 1.45 -11.03 -7.57
CA LYS A 106 2.49 -10.74 -6.60
C LYS A 106 2.79 -9.25 -6.58
N VAL A 107 3.08 -8.74 -5.39
CA VAL A 107 3.65 -7.41 -5.22
C VAL A 107 5.13 -7.54 -4.91
N TYR A 108 5.96 -6.82 -5.66
CA TYR A 108 7.38 -6.66 -5.39
C TYR A 108 7.70 -5.22 -5.05
N VAL A 109 8.74 -5.05 -4.25
CA VAL A 109 9.36 -3.75 -4.03
C VAL A 109 10.56 -3.62 -4.96
N GLU A 110 10.56 -2.58 -5.79
CA GLU A 110 11.63 -2.25 -6.73
C GLU A 110 12.23 -0.88 -6.41
N ALA A 111 13.54 -0.74 -6.64
CA ALA A 111 14.24 0.53 -6.43
C ALA A 111 13.93 1.52 -7.55
N THR A 112 13.56 2.76 -7.22
CA THR A 112 13.27 3.81 -8.23
C THR A 112 14.50 4.65 -8.58
N ARG A 113 15.56 4.54 -7.78
CA ARG A 113 16.90 5.12 -7.98
C ARG A 113 17.96 4.17 -7.40
N ASP A 114 19.23 4.47 -7.62
CA ASP A 114 20.31 3.80 -6.90
C ASP A 114 20.22 4.10 -5.39
N ILE A 115 20.42 3.08 -4.56
CA ILE A 115 20.34 3.13 -3.10
C ILE A 115 21.69 2.66 -2.53
N ALA A 116 22.34 3.53 -1.78
CA ALA A 116 23.60 3.22 -1.12
C ALA A 116 23.39 2.29 0.09
N ALA A 117 24.43 1.53 0.43
CA ALA A 117 24.45 0.76 1.66
C ALA A 117 24.24 1.68 2.87
N GLY A 118 23.36 1.29 3.78
CA GLY A 118 22.98 2.05 4.97
C GLY A 118 21.74 2.93 4.79
N GLU A 119 21.26 3.18 3.57
CA GLU A 119 20.00 3.90 3.36
C GLU A 119 18.79 3.06 3.78
N GLU A 120 17.78 3.72 4.35
CA GLU A 120 16.48 3.11 4.63
C GLU A 120 15.65 3.04 3.35
N LEU A 121 15.04 1.88 3.09
CA LEU A 121 14.08 1.69 2.01
C LEU A 121 12.74 2.27 2.44
N SER A 122 12.07 2.94 1.51
CA SER A 122 10.73 3.48 1.71
C SER A 122 9.95 3.54 0.41
N TYR A 123 8.63 3.41 0.49
CA TYR A 123 7.72 3.61 -0.65
C TYR A 123 6.51 4.45 -0.24
N ASN A 124 5.79 5.00 -1.20
CA ASN A 124 4.51 5.65 -0.92
C ASN A 124 3.44 4.57 -0.67
N TYR A 125 2.79 4.59 0.50
CA TYR A 125 1.80 3.57 0.86
C TYR A 125 0.50 3.70 0.07
N CYS A 126 0.27 4.83 -0.61
CA CYS A 126 -0.91 5.07 -1.43
C CYS A 126 -2.23 4.87 -0.67
N ILE A 127 -2.25 5.13 0.64
CA ILE A 127 -3.43 4.91 1.49
C ILE A 127 -4.50 5.93 1.16
N VAL A 128 -5.67 5.45 0.79
CA VAL A 128 -6.88 6.25 0.60
C VAL A 128 -7.98 5.65 1.45
N LEU A 129 -8.51 6.43 2.39
CA LEU A 129 -9.62 6.00 3.26
C LEU A 129 -10.96 6.56 2.73
N GLU A 130 -12.05 5.85 3.00
CA GLU A 130 -13.39 6.26 2.54
C GLU A 130 -13.94 7.44 3.36
N GLU A 131 -13.58 7.53 4.64
CA GLU A 131 -14.06 8.52 5.60
C GLU A 131 -13.48 9.91 5.34
N ALA A 132 -14.16 10.94 5.82
CA ALA A 132 -13.66 12.31 5.69
C ALA A 132 -12.32 12.48 6.42
N TYR A 133 -11.35 13.11 5.75
CA TYR A 133 -10.03 13.36 6.33
C TYR A 133 -10.06 14.54 7.30
N THR A 134 -10.52 14.27 8.51
CA THR A 134 -10.48 15.23 9.62
C THR A 134 -9.04 15.50 10.07
N PRO A 135 -8.76 16.62 10.75
CA PRO A 135 -7.44 16.86 11.35
C PRO A 135 -7.00 15.74 12.30
N ALA A 136 -7.92 15.19 13.09
CA ALA A 136 -7.66 14.07 13.98
C ALA A 136 -7.24 12.80 13.21
N LEU A 137 -7.95 12.47 12.11
CA LEU A 137 -7.61 11.31 11.28
C LEU A 137 -6.25 11.48 10.59
N LYS A 138 -5.95 12.68 10.08
CA LYS A 138 -4.63 12.98 9.50
C LYS A 138 -3.51 12.89 10.52
N ALA A 139 -3.76 13.30 11.77
CA ALA A 139 -2.80 13.19 12.86
C ALA A 139 -2.57 11.73 13.28
N LEU A 140 -3.63 10.91 13.30
CA LEU A 140 -3.56 9.47 13.53
C LEU A 140 -2.69 8.79 12.46
N TRP A 141 -2.92 9.12 11.20
CA TRP A 141 -2.10 8.69 10.05
C TRP A 141 -0.94 9.66 9.76
N GLY A 142 -0.31 10.20 10.80
CA GLY A 142 0.75 11.21 10.67
C GLY A 142 2.00 10.68 9.96
N CYS A 143 2.56 11.45 9.03
CA CYS A 143 3.81 11.08 8.34
C CYS A 143 5.02 11.69 9.06
N ARG A 144 6.05 10.86 9.30
CA ARG A 144 7.31 11.24 9.97
C ARG A 144 8.54 10.97 9.12
N CYS A 145 8.38 10.90 7.80
CA CYS A 145 9.45 10.46 6.89
C CYS A 145 10.65 11.43 6.78
N GLY A 146 10.49 12.68 7.21
CA GLY A 146 11.55 13.69 7.14
C GLY A 146 11.84 14.26 5.76
N ALA A 147 11.05 13.92 4.73
CA ALA A 147 11.18 14.51 3.40
C ALA A 147 10.94 16.04 3.45
N PRO A 148 11.69 16.87 2.67
CA PRO A 148 11.50 18.32 2.64
C PRO A 148 10.07 18.74 2.32
N ASP A 149 9.43 18.07 1.36
CA ASP A 149 8.06 18.31 0.92
C ASP A 149 7.06 17.30 1.53
N CYS A 150 7.30 16.88 2.78
CA CYS A 150 6.41 15.96 3.49
C CYS A 150 4.99 16.56 3.63
N THR A 151 3.97 15.78 3.29
CA THR A 151 2.55 16.19 3.37
C THR A 151 1.99 16.19 4.79
N GLY A 152 2.78 15.72 5.77
CA GLY A 152 2.38 15.60 7.19
C GLY A 152 1.47 14.41 7.50
N THR A 153 0.99 13.67 6.50
CA THR A 153 0.14 12.48 6.67
C THR A 153 0.44 11.43 5.60
N MET A 154 0.28 10.16 5.95
CA MET A 154 0.42 9.02 5.02
C MET A 154 -0.76 8.91 4.04
N LEU A 155 -1.86 9.63 4.32
CA LEU A 155 -3.08 9.60 3.50
C LEU A 155 -2.89 10.36 2.20
N GLN A 156 -3.15 9.69 1.08
CA GLN A 156 -3.17 10.29 -0.25
C GLN A 156 -4.46 11.08 -0.48
N PRO A 157 -4.40 12.18 -1.26
CA PRO A 157 -5.59 12.89 -1.70
C PRO A 157 -6.60 11.94 -2.36
N LYS A 158 -7.88 12.14 -2.09
CA LYS A 158 -8.92 11.34 -2.73
C LYS A 158 -8.99 11.71 -4.22
N PRO A 159 -9.10 10.73 -5.13
CA PRO A 159 -9.32 11.02 -6.53
C PRO A 159 -10.64 11.81 -6.68
N GLU A 160 -10.62 12.82 -7.54
CA GLU A 160 -11.84 13.59 -7.85
C GLU A 160 -12.90 12.64 -8.41
N LYS A 161 -14.08 12.62 -7.80
CA LYS A 161 -15.22 11.88 -8.34
C LYS A 161 -15.60 12.52 -9.67
N LYS A 162 -15.25 11.90 -10.79
CA LYS A 162 -15.85 12.26 -12.09
C LYS A 162 -17.38 12.19 -11.95
N PRO A 163 -18.14 13.22 -12.34
CA PRO A 163 -19.59 13.19 -12.23
C PRO A 163 -20.13 11.99 -13.01
N LYS A 164 -20.90 11.13 -12.36
CA LYS A 164 -21.59 10.01 -13.03
C LYS A 164 -22.53 10.62 -14.07
N PRO A 165 -22.55 10.14 -15.33
CA PRO A 165 -23.53 10.61 -16.31
C PRO A 165 -24.95 10.38 -15.76
N GLU A 166 -25.76 11.44 -15.73
CA GLU A 166 -27.15 11.37 -15.32
C GLU A 166 -27.88 10.30 -16.14
N LYS A 167 -28.38 9.26 -15.45
CA LYS A 167 -29.31 8.31 -16.07
C LYS A 167 -30.59 9.08 -16.41
N LYS A 168 -30.81 9.36 -17.70
CA LYS A 168 -32.08 9.91 -18.21
C LYS A 168 -33.22 9.02 -17.71
N LYS A 169 -34.08 9.56 -16.84
CA LYS A 169 -35.29 8.89 -16.38
C LYS A 169 -36.20 8.66 -17.60
N ALA A 170 -36.45 7.41 -17.95
CA ALA A 170 -37.44 7.04 -18.94
C ALA A 170 -38.82 7.56 -18.47
N GLY A 171 -39.43 8.43 -19.26
CA GLY A 171 -40.71 9.05 -18.95
C GLY A 171 -41.81 8.00 -18.80
N LYS A 172 -42.52 8.03 -17.66
CA LYS A 172 -43.80 7.37 -17.50
C LYS A 172 -44.78 7.95 -18.54
N LYS A 173 -45.11 7.19 -19.59
CA LYS A 173 -46.26 7.51 -20.43
C LYS A 173 -47.53 7.32 -19.61
N ALA A 174 -48.27 8.40 -19.43
CA ALA A 174 -49.59 8.41 -18.85
C ALA A 174 -50.66 8.09 -19.90
N LYS A 175 -51.77 7.48 -19.42
CA LYS A 175 -53.14 7.51 -19.94
C LYS A 175 -53.44 6.55 -21.12
N LYS A 176 -54.59 5.88 -21.19
CA LYS A 176 -55.96 6.25 -20.76
C LYS A 176 -56.85 4.99 -20.66
N THR A 177 -57.70 4.94 -19.65
CA THR A 177 -58.94 4.15 -19.62
C THR A 177 -59.89 4.56 -20.74
N LYS A 178 -60.61 3.60 -21.32
CA LYS A 178 -61.88 3.82 -22.01
C LYS A 178 -62.86 2.72 -21.62
N ALA A 179 -64.11 3.14 -21.50
CA ALA A 179 -65.30 2.42 -21.09
C ALA A 179 -65.61 1.20 -21.96
#